data_AF-A0A2T2X8Y0-F1
#
_entry.id   AF-A0A2T2X8Y0-F1
#
_cell.length_a   1.000
_cell.length_b   1.000
_cell.length_c   1.000
_cell.angle_alpha   90.00
_cell.angle_beta   90.00
_cell.angle_gamma   90.00
#
_symmetry.space_group_name_H-M   'P 1'
#
loop_
_entity.id
_entity.type
_entity.pdbx_description
1 polymer ?
#
loop_
_entity_poly.entity_id
_entity_poly.type
_entity_poly.pdbx_seq_one_letter_code
_entity_poly.pdbx_strand_id
1 'polypeptide(L)'
;MTNRWVRGALTIILSVLFIVTLWELTTSQTSSVPEEPYSQMLTLAKSGQLSTTRLDSQNHVAYATTTNGKKFETTYATEGTATLANQLVKDKVVVTIMPPATTSFWLSLLGDILPFLIIVFMLYLFLNQSQGGGSRVMQFGRSRARLHTDDRRRVTFDDVAGVDEEKQELAEVVDFLRYPKKYLELGARIPKGVLLSGAPGTGKTLLARAVAGEAGVPFFSDSGSDFVEMFVGVGASRVRDLFDQAKKNAPCIVFIDEIDAVGRMRGAGYGGGHDEREQTLNQLLVEMDGFG
;
A
#
# COMPACT_ATOMS: atom_id res chain seq x y z
N MET A 1 -0.64 14.92 -29.72
CA MET A 1 -1.54 14.81 -28.55
C MET A 1 -2.29 13.48 -28.62
N THR A 2 -1.72 12.38 -28.15
CA THR A 2 -2.43 11.08 -28.11
C THR A 2 -3.35 11.03 -26.90
N ASN A 3 -4.64 10.84 -27.17
CA ASN A 3 -5.76 10.93 -26.22
C ASN A 3 -5.53 10.11 -24.95
N ARG A 4 -5.69 10.77 -23.80
CA ARG A 4 -5.60 10.18 -22.45
C ARG A 4 -6.54 8.98 -22.27
N TRP A 5 -7.67 8.99 -22.98
CA TRP A 5 -8.63 7.89 -23.07
C TRP A 5 -8.11 6.67 -23.80
N VAL A 6 -7.40 6.87 -24.92
CA VAL A 6 -6.79 5.77 -25.69
C VAL A 6 -5.68 5.10 -24.87
N ARG A 7 -4.92 5.88 -24.10
CA ARG A 7 -3.88 5.36 -23.20
C ARG A 7 -4.45 4.53 -22.04
N GLY A 8 -5.55 4.98 -21.44
CA GLY A 8 -6.24 4.23 -20.37
C GLY A 8 -6.92 2.94 -20.87
N ALA A 9 -7.52 2.98 -22.06
CA ALA A 9 -8.07 1.78 -22.70
C ALA A 9 -6.96 0.75 -23.00
N LEU A 10 -5.80 1.22 -23.47
CA LEU A 10 -4.66 0.37 -23.81
C LEU A 10 -4.06 -0.33 -22.58
N THR A 11 -3.99 0.35 -21.42
CA THR A 11 -3.54 -0.28 -20.17
C THR A 11 -4.49 -1.36 -19.67
N ILE A 12 -5.81 -1.14 -19.78
CA ILE A 12 -6.82 -2.13 -19.38
C ILE A 12 -6.73 -3.36 -20.29
N ILE A 13 -6.62 -3.15 -21.60
CA ILE A 13 -6.48 -4.24 -22.57
C ILE A 13 -5.22 -5.08 -22.28
N LEU A 14 -4.07 -4.44 -22.01
CA LEU A 14 -2.84 -5.15 -21.67
C LEU A 14 -2.94 -5.93 -20.35
N SER A 15 -3.64 -5.39 -19.35
CA SER A 15 -3.86 -6.06 -18.07
C SER A 15 -4.73 -7.30 -18.23
N VAL A 16 -5.79 -7.21 -19.03
CA VAL A 16 -6.66 -8.34 -19.37
C VAL A 16 -5.89 -9.39 -20.15
N LEU A 17 -5.08 -8.98 -21.13
CA LEU A 17 -4.26 -9.89 -21.94
C LEU A 17 -3.23 -10.61 -21.07
N PHE A 18 -2.62 -9.91 -20.11
CA PHE A 18 -1.71 -10.49 -19.13
C PHE A 18 -2.41 -11.52 -18.23
N ILE A 19 -3.61 -11.20 -17.72
CA ILE A 19 -4.41 -12.13 -16.91
C ILE A 19 -4.80 -13.37 -17.73
N VAL A 20 -5.19 -13.20 -19.00
CA VAL A 20 -5.52 -14.33 -19.89
C VAL A 20 -4.29 -15.20 -20.12
N THR A 21 -3.12 -14.61 -20.41
CA THR A 21 -1.88 -15.38 -20.57
C THR A 21 -1.45 -16.10 -19.29
N LEU A 22 -1.62 -15.47 -18.12
CA LEU A 22 -1.37 -16.10 -16.82
C LEU A 22 -2.35 -17.23 -16.54
N TRP A 23 -3.61 -17.04 -16.92
CA TRP A 23 -4.64 -18.05 -16.78
C TRP A 23 -4.37 -19.24 -17.70
N GLU A 24 -3.87 -19.02 -18.91
CA GLU A 24 -3.51 -20.07 -19.85
C GLU A 24 -2.23 -20.81 -19.41
N LEU A 25 -1.26 -20.09 -18.83
CA LEU A 25 -0.07 -20.68 -18.21
C LEU A 25 -0.42 -21.58 -17.00
N THR A 26 -1.44 -21.18 -16.22
CA THR A 26 -1.91 -21.94 -15.06
C THR A 26 -2.94 -23.03 -15.40
N THR A 27 -3.61 -22.90 -16.55
CA THR A 27 -4.56 -23.89 -17.10
C THR A 27 -3.89 -24.80 -18.14
N SER A 28 -2.59 -25.03 -18.00
CA SER A 28 -1.96 -26.23 -18.56
C SER A 28 -2.40 -27.47 -17.77
N GLN A 29 -3.71 -27.66 -17.58
CA GLN A 29 -4.28 -28.90 -17.11
C GLN A 29 -4.39 -29.84 -18.29
N THR A 30 -3.46 -30.78 -18.29
CA THR A 30 -3.45 -32.08 -18.97
C THR A 30 -4.88 -32.54 -19.27
N SER A 31 -5.18 -32.77 -20.54
CA SER A 31 -6.42 -33.44 -20.95
C SER A 31 -6.52 -34.75 -20.20
N SER A 32 -7.55 -34.92 -19.37
CA SER A 32 -7.74 -36.05 -18.47
C SER A 32 -8.05 -37.34 -19.24
N VAL A 33 -7.00 -37.99 -19.74
CA VAL A 33 -7.05 -39.43 -19.98
C VAL A 33 -6.94 -40.09 -18.60
N PRO A 34 -7.83 -41.03 -18.22
CA PRO A 34 -7.74 -41.66 -16.90
C PRO A 34 -6.39 -42.38 -16.74
N GLU A 35 -5.66 -41.99 -15.69
CA GLU A 35 -4.38 -42.58 -15.32
C GLU A 35 -4.62 -43.93 -14.63
N GLU A 36 -4.13 -45.02 -15.22
CA GLU A 36 -4.23 -46.36 -14.65
C GLU A 36 -2.83 -46.82 -14.21
N PRO A 37 -2.69 -47.57 -13.10
CA PRO A 37 -1.40 -48.05 -12.62
C PRO A 37 -0.63 -48.85 -13.67
N TYR A 38 0.69 -48.64 -13.71
CA TYR A 38 1.60 -49.32 -14.63
C TYR A 38 1.52 -50.86 -14.56
N SER A 39 1.34 -51.40 -13.35
CA SER A 39 1.14 -52.83 -13.12
C SER A 39 -0.13 -53.37 -13.81
N GLN A 40 -1.19 -52.56 -13.89
CA GLN A 40 -2.44 -52.91 -14.52
C GLN A 40 -2.30 -52.91 -16.05
N MET A 41 -1.52 -51.98 -16.61
CA MET A 41 -1.16 -52.02 -18.03
C MET A 41 -0.42 -53.31 -18.40
N LEU A 42 0.58 -53.71 -17.60
CA LEU A 42 1.32 -54.96 -17.83
C LEU A 42 0.42 -56.20 -17.69
N THR A 43 -0.53 -56.16 -16.78
CA THR A 43 -1.51 -57.26 -16.60
C THR A 43 -2.42 -57.38 -17.81
N LEU A 44 -2.89 -56.26 -18.35
CA LEU A 44 -3.72 -56.20 -19.56
C LEU A 44 -2.95 -56.58 -20.83
N ALA A 45 -1.66 -56.29 -20.88
CA ALA A 45 -0.76 -56.76 -21.93
C ALA A 45 -0.64 -58.30 -21.92
N LYS A 46 -0.35 -58.88 -20.74
CA LYS A 46 -0.22 -60.34 -20.57
C LYS A 46 -1.53 -61.10 -20.80
N SER A 47 -2.67 -60.50 -20.50
CA SER A 47 -3.99 -61.11 -20.73
C SER A 47 -4.47 -61.00 -22.18
N GLY A 48 -3.69 -60.39 -23.07
CA GLY A 48 -4.02 -60.22 -24.49
C GLY A 48 -5.13 -59.20 -24.76
N GLN A 49 -5.46 -58.34 -23.78
CA GLN A 49 -6.52 -57.34 -23.88
C GLN A 49 -5.99 -55.97 -24.32
N LEU A 50 -4.68 -55.83 -24.55
CA LEU A 50 -4.05 -54.60 -25.00
C LEU A 50 -3.84 -54.63 -26.52
N SER A 51 -4.35 -53.64 -27.25
CA SER A 51 -4.28 -53.59 -28.72
C SER A 51 -3.09 -52.78 -29.21
N THR A 52 -2.97 -51.54 -28.74
CA THR A 52 -1.91 -50.61 -29.17
C THR A 52 -1.39 -49.79 -28.01
N THR A 53 -0.08 -49.61 -27.96
CA THR A 53 0.57 -48.73 -26.98
C THR A 53 1.44 -47.71 -27.70
N ARG A 54 1.24 -46.43 -27.40
CA ARG A 54 2.12 -45.35 -27.83
C ARG A 54 2.99 -44.93 -26.67
N LEU A 55 4.30 -45.02 -26.82
CA LEU A 55 5.27 -44.64 -25.79
C LEU A 55 5.77 -43.23 -26.08
N ASP A 56 5.52 -42.30 -25.15
CA ASP A 56 6.20 -41.00 -25.09
C ASP A 56 7.44 -41.15 -24.21
N SER A 57 8.61 -41.09 -24.83
CA SER A 57 9.89 -41.24 -24.15
C SER A 57 10.34 -39.97 -23.40
N GLN A 58 9.75 -38.80 -23.68
CA GLN A 58 10.15 -37.53 -23.06
C GLN A 58 9.40 -37.29 -21.75
N ASN A 59 8.10 -37.57 -21.74
CA ASN A 59 7.26 -37.36 -20.55
C ASN A 59 7.11 -38.64 -19.71
N HIS A 60 7.71 -39.76 -20.14
CA HIS A 60 7.60 -41.08 -19.51
C HIS A 60 6.16 -41.60 -19.38
N VAL A 61 5.32 -41.25 -20.35
CA VAL A 61 3.91 -41.65 -20.40
C VAL A 61 3.69 -42.66 -21.52
N ALA A 62 2.96 -43.73 -21.23
CA ALA A 62 2.49 -44.72 -22.18
C ALA A 62 0.98 -44.56 -22.38
N TYR A 63 0.55 -44.26 -23.60
CA TYR A 63 -0.85 -44.22 -23.98
C TYR A 63 -1.28 -45.58 -24.51
N ALA A 64 -2.09 -46.30 -23.73
CA ALA A 64 -2.55 -47.63 -24.08
C ALA A 64 -4.02 -47.63 -24.51
N THR A 65 -4.34 -48.44 -25.51
CA THR A 65 -5.72 -48.69 -25.95
C THR A 65 -6.03 -50.17 -25.82
N THR A 66 -7.04 -50.49 -25.01
CA THR A 66 -7.57 -51.85 -24.83
C THR A 66 -8.29 -52.31 -26.11
N THR A 67 -8.39 -53.62 -26.34
CA THR A 67 -9.19 -54.22 -27.43
C THR A 67 -10.66 -53.79 -27.42
N ASN A 68 -11.18 -53.38 -26.26
CA ASN A 68 -12.52 -52.82 -26.08
C ASN A 68 -12.64 -51.31 -26.39
N GLY A 69 -11.57 -50.67 -26.90
CA GLY A 69 -11.57 -49.25 -27.27
C GLY A 69 -11.37 -48.25 -26.13
N LYS A 70 -11.21 -48.71 -24.87
CA LYS A 70 -10.88 -47.85 -23.73
C LYS A 70 -9.43 -47.34 -23.85
N LYS A 71 -9.25 -46.02 -23.75
CA LYS A 71 -7.95 -45.35 -23.75
C LYS A 71 -7.58 -44.98 -22.31
N PHE A 72 -6.35 -45.29 -21.91
CA PHE A 72 -5.81 -44.91 -20.61
C PHE A 72 -4.34 -44.55 -20.76
N GLU A 73 -3.84 -43.75 -19.83
CA GLU A 73 -2.42 -43.39 -19.77
C GLU A 73 -1.78 -44.01 -18.53
N THR A 74 -0.49 -44.31 -18.61
CA THR A 74 0.27 -44.79 -17.47
C THR A 74 1.69 -44.26 -17.50
N THR A 75 2.19 -43.86 -16.34
CA THR A 75 3.55 -43.35 -16.18
C THR A 75 4.50 -44.53 -15.88
N TYR A 76 5.63 -44.60 -16.59
CA TYR A 76 6.62 -45.68 -16.42
C TYR A 76 7.99 -45.13 -16.04
N ALA A 77 8.85 -45.97 -15.46
CA ALA A 77 10.16 -45.54 -14.97
C ALA A 77 11.11 -45.16 -16.14
N THR A 78 11.84 -44.05 -15.97
CA THR A 78 12.76 -43.44 -16.95
C THR A 78 13.77 -44.40 -17.58
N GLU A 79 14.25 -45.40 -16.84
CA GLU A 79 15.24 -46.39 -17.31
C GLU A 79 14.61 -47.60 -18.04
N GLY A 80 13.29 -47.68 -18.10
CA GLY A 80 12.55 -48.87 -18.55
C GLY A 80 12.05 -48.84 -19.98
N THR A 81 12.23 -47.77 -20.76
CA THR A 81 11.67 -47.63 -22.12
C THR A 81 12.00 -48.81 -23.03
N ALA A 82 13.28 -49.21 -23.06
CA ALA A 82 13.75 -50.30 -23.92
C ALA A 82 13.30 -51.68 -23.42
N THR A 83 13.31 -51.91 -22.10
CA THR A 83 12.87 -53.18 -21.50
C THR A 83 11.36 -53.36 -21.63
N LEU A 84 10.60 -52.29 -21.52
CA LEU A 84 9.15 -52.26 -21.75
C LEU A 84 8.75 -52.48 -23.18
N ALA A 85 9.39 -51.79 -24.13
CA ALA A 85 9.13 -51.99 -25.54
C ALA A 85 9.39 -53.46 -25.93
N ASN A 86 10.49 -54.04 -25.44
CA ASN A 86 10.83 -55.45 -25.71
C ASN A 86 9.85 -56.45 -25.06
N GLN A 87 9.35 -56.16 -23.86
CA GLN A 87 8.32 -57.00 -23.20
C GLN A 87 6.97 -56.92 -23.90
N LEU A 88 6.53 -55.73 -24.31
CA LEU A 88 5.26 -55.53 -25.01
C LEU A 88 5.28 -56.12 -26.43
N VAL A 89 6.41 -56.05 -27.12
CA VAL A 89 6.60 -56.70 -28.43
C VAL A 89 6.55 -58.23 -28.30
N LYS A 90 7.13 -58.80 -27.23
CA LYS A 90 7.05 -60.25 -26.95
C LYS A 90 5.62 -60.73 -26.71
N ASP A 91 4.80 -59.88 -26.11
CA ASP A 91 3.38 -60.13 -25.84
C ASP A 91 2.45 -59.73 -27.01
N LYS A 92 3.00 -59.55 -28.22
CA LYS A 92 2.30 -59.24 -29.49
C LYS A 92 1.54 -57.90 -29.52
N VAL A 93 1.89 -56.94 -28.68
CA VAL A 93 1.31 -55.59 -28.69
C VAL A 93 1.99 -54.73 -29.75
N VAL A 94 1.22 -53.96 -30.52
CA VAL A 94 1.78 -52.96 -31.45
C VAL A 94 2.28 -51.75 -30.66
N VAL A 95 3.61 -51.60 -30.59
CA VAL A 95 4.28 -50.48 -29.91
C VAL A 95 4.68 -49.43 -30.93
N THR A 96 4.22 -48.18 -30.74
CA THR A 96 4.66 -47.02 -31.54
C THR A 96 5.38 -46.03 -30.63
N ILE A 97 6.64 -45.71 -30.93
CA ILE A 97 7.42 -44.71 -30.17
C ILE A 97 7.16 -43.35 -30.81
N MET A 98 6.68 -42.39 -30.02
CA MET A 98 6.44 -41.03 -30.50
C MET A 98 7.79 -40.28 -30.60
N PRO A 99 8.07 -39.57 -31.70
CA PRO A 99 9.26 -38.74 -31.80
C PRO A 99 9.18 -37.60 -30.78
N PRO A 100 10.32 -37.17 -30.21
CA PRO A 100 10.36 -36.06 -29.27
C PRO A 100 9.76 -34.81 -29.92
N ALA A 101 8.91 -34.08 -29.19
CA ALA A 101 8.40 -32.80 -29.65
C ALA A 101 9.58 -31.83 -29.76
N THR A 102 10.05 -31.59 -30.99
CA THR A 102 11.11 -30.61 -31.23
C THR A 102 10.49 -29.23 -31.19
N THR A 103 10.38 -28.66 -30.00
CA THR A 103 10.06 -27.24 -29.86
C THR A 103 11.21 -26.46 -30.48
N SER A 104 10.93 -25.65 -31.49
CA SER A 104 11.96 -24.82 -32.13
C SER A 104 12.56 -23.91 -31.07
N PHE A 105 13.90 -23.94 -30.93
CA PHE A 105 14.63 -23.12 -29.97
C PHE A 105 14.21 -21.65 -30.01
N TRP A 106 13.95 -21.11 -31.21
CA TRP A 106 13.49 -19.74 -31.42
C TRP A 106 12.09 -19.46 -30.85
N LEU A 107 11.18 -20.44 -30.90
CA LEU A 107 9.84 -20.34 -30.34
C LEU A 107 9.89 -20.37 -28.80
N SER A 108 10.73 -21.24 -28.21
CA SER A 108 10.96 -21.27 -26.76
C SER A 108 11.59 -19.96 -26.27
N LEU A 109 12.65 -19.49 -26.93
CA LEU A 109 13.31 -18.23 -26.58
C LEU A 109 12.37 -17.03 -26.66
N LEU A 110 11.51 -16.98 -27.68
CA LEU A 110 10.51 -15.93 -27.80
C LEU A 110 9.48 -16.01 -26.65
N GLY A 111 9.02 -17.21 -26.31
CA GLY A 111 8.10 -17.44 -25.19
C GLY A 111 8.66 -16.98 -23.84
N ASP A 112 9.94 -17.25 -23.59
CA ASP A 112 10.60 -16.88 -22.33
C ASP A 112 10.91 -15.38 -22.25
N ILE A 113 11.23 -14.73 -23.37
CA ILE A 113 11.63 -13.30 -23.40
C ILE A 113 10.41 -12.37 -23.43
N LEU A 114 9.29 -12.80 -24.02
CA LEU A 114 8.09 -11.96 -24.20
C LEU A 114 7.55 -11.37 -22.88
N PRO A 115 7.46 -12.11 -21.75
CA PRO A 115 7.06 -11.54 -20.46
C PRO A 115 8.00 -10.44 -19.96
N PHE A 116 9.31 -10.61 -20.12
CA PHE A 116 10.30 -9.60 -19.72
C PHE A 116 10.19 -8.34 -20.58
N LEU A 117 9.99 -8.48 -21.89
CA LEU A 117 9.76 -7.34 -22.78
C LEU A 117 8.50 -6.56 -22.42
N ILE A 118 7.41 -7.24 -22.05
CA ILE A 118 6.17 -6.58 -21.59
C ILE A 118 6.43 -5.77 -20.30
N ILE A 119 7.16 -6.34 -19.34
CA ILE A 119 7.49 -5.66 -18.08
C ILE A 119 8.38 -4.43 -18.34
N VAL A 120 9.43 -4.58 -19.14
CA VAL A 120 10.36 -3.48 -19.49
C VAL A 120 9.63 -2.38 -20.25
N PHE A 121 8.75 -2.73 -21.19
CA PHE A 121 7.93 -1.79 -21.93
C PHE A 121 6.92 -1.06 -21.04
N MET A 122 6.28 -1.78 -20.10
CA MET A 122 5.38 -1.17 -19.12
C MET A 122 6.13 -0.23 -18.17
N LEU A 123 7.32 -0.62 -17.70
CA LEU A 123 8.17 0.21 -16.85
C LEU A 123 8.61 1.49 -17.60
N TYR A 124 8.98 1.36 -18.88
CA TYR A 124 9.30 2.49 -19.74
C TYR A 124 8.11 3.46 -19.85
N LEU A 125 6.89 2.95 -20.07
CA LEU A 125 5.70 3.79 -20.11
C LEU A 125 5.40 4.46 -18.77
N PHE A 126 5.59 3.77 -17.63
CA PHE A 126 5.37 4.32 -16.30
C PHE A 126 6.37 5.44 -15.97
N LEU A 127 7.65 5.23 -16.26
CA LEU A 127 8.70 6.24 -16.08
C LEU A 127 8.43 7.47 -16.97
N ASN A 128 8.01 7.26 -18.21
CA ASN A 128 7.70 8.34 -19.14
C ASN A 128 6.34 9.03 -18.84
N GLN A 129 5.47 8.42 -18.03
CA GLN A 129 4.21 9.00 -17.55
C GLN A 129 4.39 9.82 -16.26
N SER A 130 5.49 9.61 -15.53
CA SER A 130 5.78 10.32 -14.27
C SER A 130 6.06 11.82 -14.43
N GLN A 131 6.45 12.29 -15.63
CA GLN A 131 6.65 13.72 -15.91
C GLN A 131 5.35 14.55 -16.02
N GLY A 132 4.16 13.92 -16.02
CA GLY A 132 2.87 14.62 -16.18
C GLY A 132 1.89 14.51 -15.01
N GLY A 133 2.29 13.90 -13.88
CA GLY A 133 1.36 13.57 -12.79
C GLY A 133 1.99 13.35 -11.41
N GLY A 134 3.24 13.75 -11.20
CA GLY A 134 3.99 13.56 -9.95
C GLY A 134 3.46 14.29 -8.70
N SER A 135 2.36 15.03 -8.80
CA SER A 135 1.85 15.84 -7.69
C SER A 135 1.08 15.05 -6.62
N ARG A 136 0.63 13.81 -6.89
CA ARG A 136 -0.23 13.09 -5.93
C ARG A 136 0.51 12.19 -4.94
N VAL A 137 1.69 11.70 -5.28
CA VAL A 137 2.50 10.88 -4.35
C VAL A 137 3.31 11.75 -3.38
N MET A 138 3.65 12.99 -3.77
CA MET A 138 4.34 13.98 -2.92
C MET A 138 3.39 14.77 -2.00
N GLN A 139 2.08 14.54 -2.06
CA GLN A 139 1.11 15.25 -1.21
C GLN A 139 0.83 14.51 0.12
N PHE A 140 1.41 13.33 0.33
CA PHE A 140 1.25 12.52 1.55
C PHE A 140 1.85 13.14 2.81
N GLY A 141 2.66 14.20 2.70
CA GLY A 141 3.29 14.87 3.84
C GLY A 141 2.74 16.27 4.19
N ARG A 142 1.83 16.84 3.37
CA ARG A 142 1.35 18.20 3.62
C ARG A 142 0.26 18.23 4.69
N SER A 143 0.47 19.01 5.75
CA SER A 143 -0.58 19.29 6.74
C SER A 143 -1.82 19.87 6.05
N ARG A 144 -2.99 19.30 6.34
CA ARG A 144 -4.31 19.82 5.96
C ARG A 144 -4.77 20.91 6.92
N ALA A 145 -3.87 21.61 7.61
CA ALA A 145 -4.19 22.75 8.45
C ALA A 145 -5.11 23.69 7.67
N ARG A 146 -6.39 23.67 8.03
CA ARG A 146 -7.39 24.50 7.39
C ARG A 146 -7.11 25.90 7.91
N LEU A 147 -6.52 26.75 7.08
CA LEU A 147 -6.65 28.19 7.25
C LEU A 147 -8.16 28.46 7.24
N HIS A 148 -8.75 28.57 8.43
CA HIS A 148 -10.08 29.13 8.59
C HIS A 148 -9.94 30.64 8.35
N THR A 149 -9.76 31.02 7.08
CA THR A 149 -10.25 32.31 6.59
C THR A 149 -11.77 32.18 6.48
N ASP A 150 -12.43 32.06 7.62
CA ASP A 150 -13.88 32.01 7.69
C ASP A 150 -14.33 33.37 8.25
N ASP A 151 -15.05 34.09 7.38
CA ASP A 151 -15.90 35.25 7.59
C ASP A 151 -17.08 34.94 8.55
N ARG A 152 -16.88 33.98 9.47
CA ARG A 152 -17.84 33.53 10.47
C ARG A 152 -17.59 34.33 11.73
N ARG A 153 -18.69 34.79 12.33
CA ARG A 153 -18.79 35.44 13.66
C ARG A 153 -17.61 35.03 14.56
N ARG A 154 -16.71 35.99 14.83
CA ARG A 154 -15.62 35.80 15.79
C ARG A 154 -16.27 35.54 17.16
N VAL A 155 -15.99 34.36 17.72
CA VAL A 155 -16.37 34.03 19.10
C VAL A 155 -15.53 34.92 20.01
N THR A 156 -16.13 35.55 21.02
CA THR A 156 -15.44 36.41 22.00
C THR A 156 -15.62 35.87 23.43
N PHE A 157 -15.03 36.53 24.44
CA PHE A 157 -15.21 36.10 25.83
C PHE A 157 -16.65 36.21 26.32
N ASP A 158 -17.47 37.05 25.69
CA ASP A 158 -18.90 37.18 25.98
C ASP A 158 -19.69 35.92 25.60
N ASP A 159 -19.20 35.14 24.62
CA ASP A 159 -19.85 33.90 24.16
C ASP A 159 -19.52 32.68 25.03
N VAL A 160 -18.57 32.81 25.97
CA VAL A 160 -18.15 31.74 26.88
C VAL A 160 -18.73 32.04 28.26
N ALA A 161 -19.34 31.07 28.94
CA ALA A 161 -19.95 31.29 30.25
C ALA A 161 -19.37 30.36 31.32
N GLY A 162 -19.31 30.83 32.58
CA GLY A 162 -19.01 30.01 33.75
C GLY A 162 -17.53 29.72 34.04
N VAL A 163 -16.60 30.37 33.34
CA VAL A 163 -15.13 30.22 33.46
C VAL A 163 -14.45 31.59 33.59
N ASP A 164 -14.90 32.39 34.55
CA ASP A 164 -14.49 33.80 34.68
C ASP A 164 -13.04 33.94 35.17
N GLU A 165 -12.56 33.01 36.00
CA GLU A 165 -11.17 32.97 36.45
C GLU A 165 -10.22 32.67 35.27
N GLU A 166 -10.54 31.65 34.46
CA GLU A 166 -9.73 31.27 33.30
C GLU A 166 -9.74 32.34 32.21
N LYS A 167 -10.87 33.03 32.01
CA LYS A 167 -10.93 34.20 31.12
C LYS A 167 -10.00 35.32 31.58
N GLN A 168 -9.92 35.56 32.89
CA GLN A 168 -9.08 36.61 33.43
C GLN A 168 -7.59 36.31 33.22
N GLU A 169 -7.17 35.06 33.43
CA GLU A 169 -5.80 34.63 33.11
C GLU A 169 -5.49 34.73 31.61
N LEU A 170 -6.43 34.30 30.76
CA LEU A 170 -6.26 34.37 29.30
C LEU A 170 -6.36 35.80 28.75
N ALA A 171 -6.95 36.74 29.48
CA ALA A 171 -6.98 38.15 29.08
C ALA A 171 -5.56 38.76 29.03
N GLU A 172 -4.63 38.29 29.87
CA GLU A 172 -3.22 38.69 29.79
C GLU A 172 -2.57 38.24 28.47
N VAL A 173 -2.90 37.02 28.03
CA VAL A 173 -2.45 36.47 26.74
C VAL A 173 -3.04 37.28 25.58
N VAL A 174 -4.30 37.71 25.69
CA VAL A 174 -4.94 38.59 24.70
C VAL A 174 -4.25 39.97 24.63
N ASP A 175 -3.98 40.61 25.77
CA ASP A 175 -3.29 41.92 25.79
C ASP A 175 -1.90 41.81 25.16
N PHE A 176 -1.21 40.70 25.43
CA PHE A 176 0.07 40.41 24.81
C PHE A 176 -0.03 40.30 23.28
N LEU A 177 -0.98 39.51 22.76
CA LEU A 177 -1.15 39.32 21.32
C LEU A 177 -1.56 40.61 20.59
N ARG A 178 -2.30 41.50 21.27
CA ARG A 178 -2.66 42.83 20.74
C ARG A 178 -1.49 43.82 20.76
N TYR A 179 -0.67 43.79 21.81
CA TYR A 179 0.40 44.76 22.03
C TYR A 179 1.78 44.12 22.31
N PRO A 180 2.30 43.26 21.41
CA PRO A 180 3.52 42.49 21.69
C PRO A 180 4.76 43.37 21.94
N LYS A 181 4.84 44.53 21.29
CA LYS A 181 5.97 45.48 21.44
C LYS A 181 6.15 45.99 22.87
N LYS A 182 5.03 46.29 23.56
CA LYS A 182 5.03 46.80 24.94
C LYS A 182 5.73 45.83 25.89
N TYR A 183 5.53 44.52 25.70
CA TYR A 183 6.11 43.48 26.54
C TYR A 183 7.58 43.18 26.20
N LEU A 184 7.92 43.21 24.90
CA LEU A 184 9.29 43.04 24.43
C LEU A 184 10.22 44.17 24.92
N GLU A 185 9.74 45.41 24.91
CA GLU A 185 10.50 46.58 25.41
C GLU A 185 10.77 46.51 26.92
N LEU A 186 9.85 45.89 27.68
CA LEU A 186 10.01 45.65 29.12
C LEU A 186 10.90 44.43 29.43
N GLY A 187 11.36 43.69 28.41
CA GLY A 187 12.14 42.47 28.58
C GLY A 187 11.34 41.29 29.14
N ALA A 188 10.00 41.36 29.08
CA ALA A 188 9.14 40.28 29.55
C ALA A 188 9.26 39.06 28.62
N ARG A 189 9.39 37.86 29.21
CA ARG A 189 9.35 36.61 28.45
C ARG A 189 7.92 36.25 28.13
N ILE A 190 7.67 36.02 26.85
CA ILE A 190 6.35 35.66 26.33
C ILE A 190 6.04 34.21 26.72
N PRO A 191 4.86 33.91 27.29
CA PRO A 191 4.42 32.54 27.47
C PRO A 191 4.36 31.84 26.10
N LYS A 192 5.18 30.80 25.91
CA LYS A 192 5.25 30.09 24.62
C LYS A 192 4.04 29.19 24.35
N GLY A 193 3.24 28.87 25.37
CA GLY A 193 2.06 28.04 25.25
C GLY A 193 1.25 27.97 26.54
N VAL A 194 -0.02 27.61 26.41
CA VAL A 194 -0.97 27.39 27.50
C VAL A 194 -1.57 26.00 27.32
N LEU A 195 -1.62 25.22 28.40
CA LEU A 195 -2.24 23.89 28.40
C LEU A 195 -3.59 23.96 29.13
N LEU A 196 -4.69 23.76 28.40
CA LEU A 196 -6.03 23.69 28.98
C LEU A 196 -6.34 22.22 29.35
N SER A 197 -6.52 21.94 30.64
CA SER A 197 -6.85 20.60 31.15
C SER A 197 -8.22 20.59 31.82
N GLY A 198 -8.98 19.51 31.66
CA GLY A 198 -10.28 19.32 32.29
C GLY A 198 -11.13 18.27 31.58
N ALA A 199 -12.28 17.92 32.17
CA ALA A 199 -13.21 16.93 31.62
C ALA A 199 -13.68 17.29 30.19
N PRO A 200 -14.05 16.30 29.34
CA PRO A 200 -14.61 16.60 28.02
C PRO A 200 -15.88 17.44 28.15
N GLY A 201 -16.09 18.37 27.21
CA GLY A 201 -17.30 19.22 27.18
C GLY A 201 -17.23 20.51 28.02
N THR A 202 -16.13 20.82 28.71
CA THR A 202 -15.96 22.05 29.51
C THR A 202 -15.67 23.32 28.69
N GLY A 203 -15.82 23.29 27.36
CA GLY A 203 -15.63 24.48 26.53
C GLY A 203 -14.18 24.88 26.23
N LYS A 204 -13.18 24.01 26.43
CA LYS A 204 -11.75 24.29 26.12
C LYS A 204 -11.53 24.84 24.71
N THR A 205 -12.07 24.15 23.70
CA THR A 205 -11.96 24.58 22.29
C THR A 205 -12.70 25.88 22.02
N LEU A 206 -13.82 26.13 22.72
CA LEU A 206 -14.57 27.38 22.61
C LEU A 206 -13.80 28.56 23.22
N LEU A 207 -13.20 28.35 24.39
CA LEU A 207 -12.37 29.33 25.09
C LEU A 207 -11.14 29.69 24.25
N ALA A 208 -10.45 28.71 23.66
CA ALA A 208 -9.30 28.97 22.77
C ALA A 208 -9.69 29.80 21.53
N ARG A 209 -10.86 29.55 20.95
CA ARG A 209 -11.41 30.36 19.85
C ARG A 209 -11.76 31.78 20.30
N ALA A 210 -12.30 31.93 21.50
CA ALA A 210 -12.62 33.23 22.10
C ALA A 210 -11.36 34.08 22.30
N VAL A 211 -10.25 33.50 22.77
CA VAL A 211 -8.96 34.20 22.90
C VAL A 211 -8.48 34.74 21.54
N ALA A 212 -8.57 33.93 20.49
CA ALA A 212 -8.18 34.36 19.14
C ALA A 212 -9.10 35.47 18.60
N GLY A 213 -10.41 35.35 18.83
CA GLY A 213 -11.41 36.34 18.44
C GLY A 213 -11.22 37.67 19.16
N GLU A 214 -10.93 37.63 20.46
CA GLU A 214 -10.58 38.80 21.27
C GLU A 214 -9.27 39.43 20.81
N ALA A 215 -8.22 38.65 20.59
CA ALA A 215 -6.96 39.18 20.09
C ALA A 215 -7.03 39.67 18.63
N GLY A 216 -8.03 39.20 17.86
CA GLY A 216 -8.21 39.54 16.46
C GLY A 216 -7.15 38.91 15.54
N VAL A 217 -6.56 37.79 15.95
CA VAL A 217 -5.47 37.09 15.25
C VAL A 217 -5.95 35.82 14.56
N PRO A 218 -5.26 35.31 13.52
CA PRO A 218 -5.58 34.03 12.90
C PRO A 218 -5.56 32.88 13.89
N PHE A 219 -6.51 31.95 13.74
CA PHE A 219 -6.64 30.74 14.57
C PHE A 219 -6.42 29.49 13.72
N PHE A 220 -5.31 28.79 13.95
CA PHE A 220 -5.03 27.47 13.38
C PHE A 220 -5.49 26.41 14.37
N SER A 221 -6.21 25.39 13.88
CA SER A 221 -6.72 24.30 14.71
C SER A 221 -6.39 22.98 14.05
N ASP A 222 -5.78 22.06 14.78
CA ASP A 222 -5.51 20.68 14.37
C ASP A 222 -5.81 19.74 15.55
N SER A 223 -6.13 18.47 15.28
CA SER A 223 -6.22 17.46 16.35
C SER A 223 -4.87 16.79 16.56
N GLY A 224 -4.49 16.55 17.81
CA GLY A 224 -3.29 15.78 18.17
C GLY A 224 -3.32 14.36 17.60
N SER A 225 -4.51 13.81 17.37
CA SER A 225 -4.70 12.52 16.70
C SER A 225 -4.33 12.55 15.21
N ASP A 226 -4.45 13.70 14.54
CA ASP A 226 -4.08 13.87 13.12
C ASP A 226 -2.56 13.77 12.89
N PHE A 227 -1.77 13.84 13.96
CA PHE A 227 -0.31 13.65 13.91
C PHE A 227 0.12 12.21 14.17
N VAL A 228 -0.80 11.30 14.52
CA VAL A 228 -0.49 9.89 14.79
C VAL A 228 -0.91 9.06 13.58
N GLU A 229 0.06 8.66 12.76
CA GLU A 229 -0.18 7.94 11.50
C GLU A 229 0.54 6.58 11.49
N MET A 230 0.10 5.67 10.61
CA MET A 230 0.76 4.36 10.44
C MET A 230 2.10 4.46 9.71
N PHE A 231 2.36 5.59 9.05
CA PHE A 231 3.54 5.81 8.23
C PHE A 231 4.57 6.67 8.97
N VAL A 232 5.78 6.14 9.13
CA VAL A 232 6.90 6.81 9.81
C VAL A 232 7.18 8.17 9.15
N GLY A 233 7.34 9.21 9.99
CA GLY A 233 7.72 10.55 9.56
C GLY A 233 6.61 11.44 9.00
N VAL A 234 5.39 10.91 8.78
CA VAL A 234 4.25 11.71 8.31
C VAL A 234 3.79 12.70 9.38
N GLY A 235 3.65 12.26 10.63
CA GLY A 235 3.29 13.12 11.75
C GLY A 235 4.25 14.30 11.92
N ALA A 236 5.56 14.03 12.00
CA ALA A 236 6.61 15.05 12.09
C ALA A 236 6.59 16.05 10.91
N SER A 237 6.29 15.60 9.69
CA SER A 237 6.15 16.51 8.54
C SER A 237 4.97 17.46 8.69
N ARG A 238 3.83 16.96 9.18
CA ARG A 238 2.64 17.79 9.42
C ARG A 238 2.88 18.84 10.51
N VAL A 239 3.60 18.47 11.57
CA VAL A 239 3.99 19.41 12.63
C VAL A 239 4.82 20.55 12.04
N ARG A 240 5.86 20.25 11.25
CA ARG A 240 6.67 21.30 10.58
C ARG A 240 5.81 22.21 9.70
N ASP A 241 4.97 21.62 8.85
CA ASP A 241 4.11 22.38 7.96
C ASP A 241 3.11 23.28 8.69
N LEU A 242 2.55 22.81 9.82
CA LEU A 242 1.66 23.60 10.67
C LEU A 242 2.38 24.82 11.24
N PHE A 243 3.56 24.62 11.83
CA PHE A 243 4.34 25.70 12.42
C PHE A 243 4.90 26.67 11.37
N ASP A 244 5.28 26.19 10.18
CA ASP A 244 5.70 27.03 9.06
C ASP A 244 4.56 27.93 8.54
N GLN A 245 3.33 27.41 8.51
CA GLN A 245 2.15 28.21 8.17
C GLN A 245 1.83 29.23 9.25
N ALA A 246 1.92 28.84 10.52
CA ALA A 246 1.71 29.73 11.67
C ALA A 246 2.72 30.89 11.68
N LYS A 247 4.02 30.60 11.53
CA LYS A 247 5.09 31.62 11.47
C LYS A 247 4.87 32.66 10.37
N LYS A 248 4.33 32.25 9.21
CA LYS A 248 4.00 33.17 8.09
C LYS A 248 2.80 34.09 8.39
N ASN A 249 1.96 33.73 9.34
CA ASN A 249 0.75 34.47 9.71
C ASN A 249 0.84 35.05 11.13
N ALA A 250 2.05 35.21 11.67
CA ALA A 250 2.25 35.78 13.01
C ALA A 250 1.84 37.27 13.07
N PRO A 251 1.24 37.75 14.18
CA PRO A 251 0.85 36.99 15.36
C PRO A 251 -0.39 36.11 15.11
N CYS A 252 -0.38 34.87 15.60
CA CYS A 252 -1.47 33.89 15.46
C CYS A 252 -1.55 32.96 16.66
N ILE A 253 -2.66 32.23 16.77
CA ILE A 253 -2.82 31.13 17.75
C ILE A 253 -2.84 29.79 17.02
N VAL A 254 -2.03 28.85 17.50
CA VAL A 254 -2.05 27.45 17.09
C VAL A 254 -2.69 26.65 18.23
N PHE A 255 -3.84 26.04 17.95
CA PHE A 255 -4.57 25.20 18.88
C PHE A 255 -4.45 23.73 18.45
N ILE A 256 -3.92 22.91 19.36
CA ILE A 256 -3.84 21.45 19.18
C ILE A 256 -4.80 20.82 20.19
N ASP A 257 -5.92 20.28 19.71
CA ASP A 257 -6.85 19.53 20.57
C ASP A 257 -6.29 18.12 20.84
N GLU A 258 -6.69 17.45 21.92
CA GLU A 258 -6.28 16.06 22.21
C GLU A 258 -4.77 15.80 22.11
N ILE A 259 -3.95 16.71 22.65
CA ILE A 259 -2.48 16.62 22.60
C ILE A 259 -1.93 15.37 23.32
N ASP A 260 -2.73 14.75 24.19
CA ASP A 260 -2.40 13.50 24.85
C ASP A 260 -2.24 12.33 23.86
N ALA A 261 -2.84 12.41 22.66
CA ALA A 261 -2.65 11.42 21.60
C ALA A 261 -1.18 11.30 21.15
N VAL A 262 -0.45 12.42 21.09
CA VAL A 262 0.98 12.50 20.73
C VAL A 262 1.89 12.47 21.96
N GLY A 263 1.41 12.91 23.13
CA GLY A 263 2.21 12.99 24.36
C GLY A 263 2.34 11.68 25.16
N ARG A 264 1.57 10.63 24.83
CA ARG A 264 1.56 9.38 25.60
C ARG A 264 2.73 8.46 25.23
N MET A 265 3.76 8.40 26.08
CA MET A 265 4.75 7.31 26.03
C MET A 265 4.08 5.97 26.35
N ARG A 266 4.24 4.98 25.47
CA ARG A 266 4.00 3.57 25.82
C ARG A 266 5.35 2.96 26.19
N GLY A 267 5.39 2.18 27.26
CA GLY A 267 6.61 1.50 27.72
C GLY A 267 7.05 0.40 26.76
N ALA A 268 8.37 0.16 26.72
CA ALA A 268 9.12 -0.80 25.91
C ALA A 268 8.33 -2.06 25.49
N GLY A 269 7.68 -1.99 24.32
CA GLY A 269 7.15 -3.14 23.61
C GLY A 269 7.94 -3.30 22.32
N TYR A 270 8.64 -4.41 22.16
CA TYR A 270 9.35 -4.80 20.93
C TYR A 270 8.38 -4.80 19.73
N GLY A 271 8.33 -3.70 19.00
CA GLY A 271 7.49 -3.55 17.80
C GLY A 271 7.50 -2.09 17.36
N GLY A 272 8.03 -1.81 16.17
CA GLY A 272 8.39 -0.48 15.64
C GLY A 272 7.27 0.54 15.39
N GLY A 273 6.24 0.58 16.24
CA GLY A 273 5.22 1.64 16.26
C GLY A 273 5.51 2.75 17.28
N HIS A 274 6.58 2.66 18.08
CA HIS A 274 6.97 3.71 19.03
C HIS A 274 7.74 4.86 18.36
N ASP A 275 8.57 4.54 17.37
CA ASP A 275 9.50 5.49 16.75
C ASP A 275 8.78 6.69 16.09
N GLU A 276 7.60 6.47 15.51
CA GLU A 276 6.83 7.52 14.83
C GLU A 276 6.29 8.56 15.81
N ARG A 277 5.74 8.13 16.95
CA ARG A 277 5.17 9.03 17.95
C ARG A 277 6.25 9.84 18.65
N GLU A 278 7.36 9.19 19.03
CA GLU A 278 8.51 9.88 19.63
C GLU A 278 9.11 10.89 18.66
N GLN A 279 9.24 10.54 17.37
CA GLN A 279 9.71 11.46 16.35
C GLN A 279 8.78 12.68 16.20
N THR A 280 7.47 12.44 16.14
CA THR A 280 6.46 13.51 16.03
C THR A 280 6.45 14.40 17.27
N LEU A 281 6.53 13.82 18.47
CA LEU A 281 6.62 14.56 19.74
C LEU A 281 7.89 15.41 19.82
N ASN A 282 9.05 14.84 19.48
CA ASN A 282 10.31 15.58 19.47
C ASN A 282 10.28 16.73 18.47
N GLN A 283 9.66 16.51 17.29
CA GLN A 283 9.49 17.57 16.31
C GLN A 283 8.60 18.70 16.86
N LEU A 284 7.52 18.37 17.58
CA LEU A 284 6.67 19.37 18.23
C LEU A 284 7.45 20.19 19.27
N LEU A 285 8.27 19.54 20.09
CA LEU A 285 9.11 20.21 21.09
C LEU A 285 10.13 21.16 20.45
N VAL A 286 10.77 20.74 19.35
CA VAL A 286 11.72 21.56 18.59
C VAL A 286 11.02 22.79 18.01
N GLU A 287 9.84 22.62 17.41
CA GLU A 287 9.08 23.74 16.86
C GLU A 287 8.61 24.70 17.96
N MET A 288 8.12 24.18 19.10
CA MET A 288 7.68 25.01 20.23
C MET A 288 8.81 25.83 20.85
N ASP A 289 10.03 25.29 20.93
CA ASP A 289 11.16 26.06 21.47
C ASP A 289 11.63 27.13 20.48
N GLY A 290 11.58 26.84 19.18
CA GLY A 290 11.88 27.79 18.11
C GLY A 290 10.74 28.77 17.76
N PHE A 291 9.58 28.66 18.40
CA PHE A 291 8.42 29.52 18.17
C PHE A 291 8.44 30.71 19.15
N GLY A 292 8.68 31.92 18.62
CA GLY A 292 8.78 33.16 19.39
C GLY A 292 9.14 34.35 18.52
#